data_AF-A0A077ZKL8-F1
#
_entry.id   AF-A0A077ZKL8-F1
#
_cell.length_a   1.000
_cell.length_b   1.000
_cell.length_c   1.000
_cell.angle_alpha   90.00
_cell.angle_beta   90.00
_cell.angle_gamma   90.00
#
_symmetry.space_group_name_H-M   'P 1'
#
loop_
_entity.id
_entity.type
_entity.pdbx_description
1 polymer ?
#
loop_
_entity_poly.entity_id
_entity_poly.type
_entity_poly.pdbx_seq_one_letter_code
_entity_poly.pdbx_strand_id
1 'polypeptide(L)'
;MTNSTKPIVKHKLLQRTEVDLEQSCEANNIQVISVQSFFGDPAPAVRSLKRQDARIIVGLFYEKEARKVFCEVYKQKLFSRRYIWFLIGWYPDDWYVPTREDNINCTAEEMKEAAQYHFTTEALMHSQDETPGVSGMNSAEFVKRLSTMIQKPANVTGGFPEAPLAYDAIWAAAFAINCTVNKLYKRRKTISEFNYEDVDTANDMLKCMKQTMFRGVSGDVMFSEKGDRIALTQIEQLQGDKYILMGYYDYRSDNLTWYNKEQFVGGKVPPDEPIIQDQWIRVNKTIYIIFCWTALIGIAFALICLVFNCCFRCRKIIQESYPHFNNLMLLGFVVLMIAIFLFGLPVDGMGIPEENFSSFCYVQVAVVMYGFSCSFGAMFSKVLMTHRLETLAVKNWVGKAHSYCSAFLSSLQRVYEVLHLGTPVVLNSEVIIDHV
;
A
#
# COMPACT_ATOMS: atom_id res chain seq x y z
N MET A 1 7.25 46.42 -12.99
CA MET A 1 6.45 45.43 -12.23
C MET A 1 5.64 44.61 -13.24
N THR A 2 6.19 43.49 -13.69
CA THR A 2 5.48 42.57 -14.59
C THR A 2 4.52 41.71 -13.76
N ASN A 3 3.22 41.93 -13.96
CA ASN A 3 2.09 41.26 -13.31
C ASN A 3 2.33 39.75 -13.05
N SER A 4 2.56 39.39 -11.79
CA SER A 4 2.64 38.02 -11.28
C SER A 4 1.26 37.35 -11.11
N THR A 5 0.21 37.88 -11.73
CA THR A 5 -1.16 37.35 -11.63
C THR A 5 -1.39 36.11 -12.51
N LYS A 6 -0.54 35.86 -13.52
CA LYS A 6 -0.70 34.71 -14.45
C LYS A 6 -0.58 33.32 -13.78
N PRO A 7 0.39 33.03 -12.89
CA PRO A 7 0.49 31.72 -12.23
C PRO A 7 -0.71 31.39 -11.36
N ILE A 8 -1.25 32.40 -10.65
CA ILE A 8 -2.35 32.23 -9.69
C ILE A 8 -3.64 31.79 -10.41
N VAL A 9 -3.98 32.42 -11.54
CA VAL A 9 -5.19 32.05 -12.31
C VAL A 9 -5.07 30.65 -12.88
N LYS A 10 -3.89 30.27 -13.40
CA LYS A 10 -3.65 28.93 -13.96
C LYS A 10 -3.84 27.82 -12.92
N HIS A 11 -3.38 28.03 -11.68
CA HIS A 11 -3.49 27.05 -10.62
C HIS A 11 -4.93 26.90 -10.11
N LYS A 12 -5.68 28.01 -10.01
CA LYS A 12 -7.08 28.00 -9.56
C LYS A 12 -8.02 27.19 -10.46
N LEU A 13 -7.78 27.13 -11.77
CA LEU A 13 -8.63 26.38 -12.69
C LEU A 13 -8.54 24.86 -12.44
N LEU A 14 -7.32 24.34 -12.32
CA LEU A 14 -7.09 22.91 -12.07
C LEU A 14 -7.58 22.53 -10.66
N GLN A 15 -7.38 23.39 -9.66
CA GLN A 15 -7.94 23.20 -8.32
C GLN A 15 -9.48 23.12 -8.31
N ARG A 16 -10.16 23.92 -9.14
CA ARG A 16 -11.62 23.82 -9.24
C ARG A 16 -12.07 22.48 -9.85
N THR A 17 -11.31 21.97 -10.81
CA THR A 17 -11.57 20.66 -11.44
C THR A 17 -11.32 19.52 -10.46
N GLU A 18 -10.26 19.62 -9.66
CA GLU A 18 -9.94 18.68 -8.57
C GLU A 18 -11.08 18.58 -7.56
N VAL A 19 -11.56 19.72 -7.05
CA VAL A 19 -12.68 19.74 -6.08
C VAL A 19 -13.97 19.19 -6.68
N ASP A 20 -14.28 19.54 -7.93
CA ASP A 20 -15.48 19.03 -8.62
C ASP A 20 -15.40 17.51 -8.86
N LEU A 21 -14.21 17.00 -9.19
CA LEU A 21 -13.96 15.56 -9.32
C LEU A 21 -14.10 14.83 -7.98
N GLU A 22 -13.56 15.37 -6.89
CA GLU A 22 -13.71 14.77 -5.55
C GLU A 22 -15.18 14.66 -5.15
N GLN A 23 -15.95 15.73 -5.32
CA GLN A 23 -17.38 15.74 -5.03
C GLN A 23 -18.14 14.73 -5.90
N SER A 24 -17.78 14.63 -7.18
CA SER A 24 -18.39 13.67 -8.10
C SER A 24 -18.05 12.22 -7.73
N CYS A 25 -16.81 11.95 -7.31
CA CYS A 25 -16.39 10.65 -6.81
C CYS A 25 -17.16 10.26 -5.55
N GLU A 26 -17.26 11.17 -4.57
CA GLU A 26 -18.00 10.94 -3.32
C GLU A 26 -19.49 10.65 -3.59
N ALA A 27 -20.12 11.41 -4.49
CA ALA A 27 -21.51 11.19 -4.89
C ALA A 27 -21.74 9.83 -5.56
N ASN A 28 -20.70 9.22 -6.14
CA ASN A 28 -20.74 7.92 -6.82
C ASN A 28 -20.11 6.79 -6.01
N ASN A 29 -19.89 6.97 -4.70
CA ASN A 29 -19.25 5.98 -3.81
C ASN A 29 -17.83 5.57 -4.25
N ILE A 30 -17.10 6.47 -4.91
CA ILE A 30 -15.69 6.29 -5.27
C ILE A 30 -14.84 6.99 -4.22
N GLN A 31 -14.01 6.23 -3.51
CA GLN A 31 -13.13 6.78 -2.48
C GLN A 31 -11.86 7.40 -3.08
N VAL A 32 -11.65 8.70 -2.85
CA VAL A 32 -10.39 9.36 -3.16
C VAL A 32 -9.41 9.14 -2.01
N ILE A 33 -8.42 8.27 -2.22
CA ILE A 33 -7.47 7.90 -1.15
C ILE A 33 -6.44 9.01 -0.84
N SER A 34 -6.10 9.83 -1.83
CA SER A 34 -5.18 10.93 -1.66
C SER A 34 -5.23 11.91 -2.82
N VAL A 35 -5.02 13.17 -2.44
CA VAL A 35 -4.83 14.29 -3.34
C VAL A 35 -3.39 14.75 -3.19
N GLN A 36 -2.68 14.92 -4.29
CA GLN A 36 -1.26 15.28 -4.28
C GLN A 36 -1.06 16.52 -5.14
N SER A 37 -0.53 17.58 -4.53
CA SER A 37 -0.10 18.79 -5.24
C SER A 37 1.41 18.93 -5.14
N PHE A 38 2.01 19.58 -6.13
CA PHE A 38 3.44 19.87 -6.13
C PHE A 38 3.71 21.24 -6.78
N PHE A 39 4.83 21.85 -6.40
CA PHE A 39 5.34 23.05 -7.03
C PHE A 39 6.79 22.83 -7.44
N GLY A 40 7.05 22.80 -8.76
CA GLY A 40 8.39 22.63 -9.31
C GLY A 40 8.85 21.17 -9.42
N ASP A 41 9.07 20.49 -8.29
CA ASP A 41 9.52 19.09 -8.23
C ASP A 41 8.36 18.13 -7.89
N PRO A 42 7.94 17.25 -8.83
CA PRO A 42 6.88 16.27 -8.57
C PRO A 42 7.34 15.04 -7.78
N ALA A 43 8.64 14.84 -7.56
CA ALA A 43 9.16 13.59 -7.01
C ALA A 43 8.59 13.21 -5.61
N PRO A 44 8.40 14.15 -4.66
CA PRO A 44 7.76 13.85 -3.37
C PRO A 44 6.31 13.38 -3.53
N ALA A 45 5.54 14.05 -4.40
CA ALA A 45 4.14 13.73 -4.67
C ALA A 45 4.00 12.33 -5.30
N VAL A 46 4.81 12.03 -6.32
CA VAL A 46 4.83 10.72 -6.99
C VAL A 46 5.24 9.60 -6.02
N ARG A 47 6.22 9.84 -5.14
CA ARG A 47 6.59 8.87 -4.09
C ARG A 47 5.47 8.66 -3.07
N SER A 48 4.68 9.70 -2.78
CA SER A 48 3.52 9.58 -1.89
C SER A 48 2.45 8.67 -2.48
N LEU A 49 2.11 8.85 -3.76
CA LEU A 49 1.17 7.97 -4.48
C LEU A 49 1.58 6.50 -4.40
N LYS A 50 2.88 6.22 -4.56
CA LYS A 50 3.42 4.87 -4.44
C LYS A 50 3.29 4.29 -3.02
N ARG A 51 3.50 5.11 -1.99
CA ARG A 51 3.40 4.69 -0.57
C ARG A 51 1.97 4.41 -0.15
N GLN A 52 1.02 5.15 -0.72
CA GLN A 52 -0.42 4.99 -0.47
C GLN A 52 -1.05 3.90 -1.34
N ASP A 53 -0.27 3.23 -2.18
CA ASP A 53 -0.72 2.18 -3.10
C ASP A 53 -1.80 2.62 -4.10
N ALA A 54 -1.75 3.88 -4.55
CA ALA A 54 -2.68 4.41 -5.55
C ALA A 54 -2.62 3.63 -6.87
N ARG A 55 -3.76 3.13 -7.36
CA ARG A 55 -3.86 2.33 -8.61
C ARG A 55 -4.41 3.11 -9.80
N ILE A 56 -5.45 3.90 -9.56
CA ILE A 56 -6.06 4.79 -10.55
C ILE A 56 -5.65 6.21 -10.19
N ILE A 57 -4.95 6.89 -11.10
CA ILE A 57 -4.42 8.22 -10.85
C ILE A 57 -4.94 9.20 -11.90
N VAL A 58 -5.51 10.31 -11.44
CA VAL A 58 -5.96 11.42 -12.29
C VAL A 58 -4.92 12.54 -12.23
N GLY A 59 -4.33 12.87 -13.37
CA GLY A 59 -3.30 13.89 -13.51
C GLY A 59 -3.86 15.20 -14.05
N LEU A 60 -3.93 16.22 -13.19
CA LEU A 60 -4.36 17.58 -13.53
C LEU A 60 -3.14 18.52 -13.51
N PHE A 61 -2.45 18.65 -14.64
CA PHE A 61 -1.28 19.51 -14.77
C PHE A 61 -1.22 20.13 -16.18
N TYR A 62 -0.28 21.04 -16.42
CA TYR A 62 0.01 21.51 -17.77
C TYR A 62 1.12 20.67 -18.40
N GLU A 63 1.19 20.68 -19.73
CA GLU A 63 2.13 19.91 -20.56
C GLU A 63 3.58 19.85 -20.03
N LYS A 64 4.15 21.00 -19.65
CA LYS A 64 5.52 21.06 -19.08
C LYS A 64 5.66 20.29 -17.77
N GLU A 65 4.68 20.43 -16.89
CA GLU A 65 4.69 19.74 -15.59
C GLU A 65 4.31 18.26 -15.77
N ALA A 66 3.50 17.93 -16.79
CA ALA A 66 3.20 16.56 -17.20
C ALA A 66 4.48 15.78 -17.50
N ARG A 67 5.38 16.34 -18.29
CA ARG A 67 6.65 15.68 -18.62
C ARG A 67 7.52 15.41 -17.40
N LYS A 68 7.58 16.35 -16.44
CA LYS A 68 8.33 16.13 -15.20
C LYS A 68 7.70 15.02 -14.36
N VAL A 69 6.37 15.03 -14.22
CA VAL A 69 5.63 13.98 -13.50
C VAL A 69 5.88 12.63 -14.14
N PHE A 70 5.75 12.51 -15.46
CA PHE A 70 5.90 11.23 -16.16
C PHE A 70 7.33 10.70 -16.15
N CYS A 71 8.35 11.56 -16.10
CA CYS A 71 9.72 11.11 -15.84
C CYS A 71 9.88 10.51 -14.44
N GLU A 72 9.25 11.09 -13.42
CA GLU A 72 9.24 10.50 -12.07
C GLU A 72 8.37 9.23 -12.00
N VAL A 73 7.26 9.17 -12.73
CA VAL A 73 6.44 7.94 -12.92
C VAL A 73 7.29 6.83 -13.52
N TYR A 74 8.12 7.14 -14.52
CA TYR A 74 9.05 6.20 -15.12
C TYR A 74 10.05 5.66 -14.08
N LYS A 75 10.72 6.55 -13.35
CA LYS A 75 11.71 6.20 -12.31
C LYS A 75 11.09 5.38 -11.18
N GLN A 76 9.87 5.69 -10.78
CA GLN A 76 9.16 4.99 -9.70
C GLN A 76 8.43 3.72 -10.18
N LYS A 77 8.39 3.47 -11.50
CA LYS A 77 7.68 2.36 -12.17
C LYS A 77 6.16 2.36 -11.93
N LEU A 78 5.55 3.54 -11.89
CA LEU A 78 4.10 3.75 -11.70
C LEU A 78 3.28 3.73 -13.01
N PHE A 79 3.74 2.98 -14.01
CA PHE A 79 3.09 2.80 -15.32
C PHE A 79 2.99 1.30 -15.71
N SER A 80 3.23 0.42 -14.74
CA SER A 80 3.21 -1.04 -14.94
C SER A 80 1.77 -1.60 -14.96
N ARG A 81 1.62 -2.93 -15.01
CA ARG A 81 0.34 -3.68 -14.99
C ARG A 81 -0.59 -3.40 -13.79
N ARG A 82 -0.19 -2.51 -12.88
CA ARG A 82 -0.90 -2.17 -11.64
C ARG A 82 -1.45 -0.75 -11.65
N TYR A 83 -1.14 0.06 -12.65
CA TYR A 83 -1.43 1.49 -12.62
C TYR A 83 -2.14 1.94 -13.89
N ILE A 84 -3.16 2.80 -13.72
CA ILE A 84 -3.88 3.46 -14.81
C ILE A 84 -3.83 4.96 -14.57
N TRP A 85 -3.48 5.70 -15.61
CA TRP A 85 -3.44 7.17 -15.59
C TRP A 85 -4.56 7.75 -16.44
N PHE A 86 -5.24 8.76 -15.92
CA PHE A 86 -6.19 9.61 -16.62
C PHE A 86 -5.62 11.02 -16.68
N LEU A 87 -5.51 11.60 -17.88
CA LEU A 87 -5.05 12.96 -18.11
C LEU A 87 -6.11 13.79 -18.83
N ILE A 88 -5.94 15.10 -18.77
CA ILE A 88 -6.66 16.03 -19.63
C ILE A 88 -6.14 15.94 -21.08
N GLY A 89 -7.04 15.81 -22.05
CA GLY A 89 -6.72 15.42 -23.43
C GLY A 89 -6.24 16.52 -24.37
N TRP A 90 -6.26 17.78 -23.95
CA TRP A 90 -5.83 18.96 -24.73
C TRP A 90 -4.32 19.03 -25.08
N TYR A 91 -3.56 17.96 -24.89
CA TYR A 91 -2.14 17.92 -25.20
C TYR A 91 -1.89 17.53 -26.66
N PRO A 92 -0.80 18.01 -27.28
CA PRO A 92 -0.35 17.47 -28.57
C PRO A 92 -0.04 15.96 -28.49
N ASP A 93 -0.18 15.23 -29.60
CA ASP A 93 0.04 13.78 -29.66
C ASP A 93 1.42 13.33 -29.14
N ASP A 94 2.44 14.19 -29.26
CA ASP A 94 3.83 13.96 -28.88
C ASP A 94 4.25 14.71 -27.59
N TRP A 95 3.30 15.15 -26.77
CA TRP A 95 3.57 15.97 -25.57
C TRP A 95 4.59 15.39 -24.59
N TYR A 96 4.72 14.06 -24.56
CA TYR A 96 5.61 13.33 -23.67
C TYR A 96 7.08 13.42 -24.09
N VAL A 97 7.39 13.87 -25.30
CA VAL A 97 8.76 14.03 -25.79
C VAL A 97 9.46 15.15 -25.00
N PRO A 98 10.58 14.88 -24.31
CA PRO A 98 11.32 15.90 -23.57
C PRO A 98 11.80 17.04 -24.46
N THR A 99 11.60 18.28 -24.00
CA THR A 99 12.18 19.47 -24.64
C THR A 99 13.42 19.92 -23.88
N ARG A 100 14.30 20.67 -24.54
CA ARG A 100 15.54 21.20 -23.92
C ARG A 100 15.27 22.11 -22.72
N GLU A 101 14.08 22.69 -22.62
CA GLU A 101 13.70 23.64 -21.55
C GLU A 101 13.16 22.96 -20.28
N ASP A 102 12.96 21.65 -20.32
CA ASP A 102 12.32 20.94 -19.21
C ASP A 102 13.31 20.52 -18.11
N ASN A 103 14.61 20.44 -18.43
CA ASN A 103 15.66 19.94 -17.53
C ASN A 103 15.32 18.56 -16.92
N ILE A 104 14.83 17.64 -17.76
CA ILE A 104 14.41 16.30 -17.34
C ILE A 104 15.49 15.27 -17.67
N ASN A 105 15.78 14.38 -16.70
CA ASN A 105 16.72 13.27 -16.85
C ASN A 105 16.03 11.97 -17.31
N CYS A 106 15.22 12.03 -18.37
CA CYS A 106 14.58 10.88 -19.00
C CYS A 106 14.66 11.03 -20.52
N THR A 107 14.82 9.91 -21.22
CA THR A 107 14.83 9.84 -22.70
C THR A 107 13.42 9.84 -23.26
N ALA A 108 13.27 10.12 -24.57
CA ALA A 108 11.96 10.13 -25.22
C ALA A 108 11.30 8.74 -25.20
N GLU A 109 12.10 7.68 -25.31
CA GLU A 109 11.67 6.29 -25.25
C GLU A 109 11.13 5.93 -23.86
N GLU A 110 11.82 6.34 -22.80
CA GLU A 110 11.39 6.13 -21.41
C GLU A 110 10.10 6.88 -21.09
N MET A 111 9.98 8.12 -21.59
CA MET A 111 8.76 8.92 -21.45
C MET A 111 7.59 8.30 -22.21
N LYS A 112 7.84 7.84 -23.44
CA LYS A 112 6.84 7.15 -24.26
C LYS A 112 6.37 5.88 -23.56
N GLU A 113 7.28 5.08 -23.00
CA GLU A 113 6.95 3.88 -22.24
C GLU A 113 6.08 4.20 -21.02
N ALA A 114 6.42 5.26 -20.28
CA ALA A 114 5.65 5.68 -19.10
C ALA A 114 4.28 6.27 -19.44
N ALA A 115 4.14 6.89 -20.62
CA ALA A 115 2.87 7.42 -21.11
C ALA A 115 1.99 6.35 -21.76
N GLN A 116 2.48 5.16 -22.10
CA GLN A 116 1.64 4.16 -22.77
C GLN A 116 0.37 3.83 -21.99
N TYR A 117 -0.73 3.69 -22.72
CA TYR A 117 -2.03 3.23 -22.21
C TYR A 117 -2.74 4.16 -21.22
N HIS A 118 -2.24 5.38 -21.00
CA HIS A 118 -3.03 6.39 -20.27
C HIS A 118 -4.27 6.77 -21.07
N PHE A 119 -5.34 7.11 -20.34
CA PHE A 119 -6.55 7.65 -20.90
C PHE A 119 -6.50 9.17 -20.89
N THR A 120 -7.12 9.77 -21.90
CA THR A 120 -7.36 11.21 -21.96
C THR A 120 -8.84 11.49 -22.01
N THR A 121 -9.25 12.59 -21.38
CA THR A 121 -10.62 13.11 -21.49
C THR A 121 -10.58 14.55 -21.97
N GLU A 122 -11.34 14.87 -23.00
CA GLU A 122 -11.43 16.23 -23.55
C GLU A 122 -12.85 16.52 -24.07
N ALA A 123 -13.29 17.77 -23.96
CA ALA A 123 -14.53 18.21 -24.60
C ALA A 123 -14.36 18.28 -26.12
N LEU A 124 -15.33 17.76 -26.86
CA LEU A 124 -15.33 17.84 -28.32
C LEU A 124 -15.39 19.31 -28.79
N MET A 125 -14.39 19.72 -29.55
CA MET A 125 -14.33 21.05 -30.16
C MET A 125 -15.10 21.10 -31.49
N HIS A 126 -15.26 19.96 -32.16
CA HIS A 126 -15.90 19.85 -33.48
C HIS A 126 -17.19 19.00 -33.40
N SER A 127 -18.24 19.46 -34.09
CA SER A 127 -19.39 18.60 -34.37
C SER A 127 -18.95 17.39 -35.20
N GLN A 128 -19.35 16.19 -34.78
CA GLN A 128 -19.08 14.93 -35.50
C GLN A 128 -20.02 14.71 -36.70
N ASP A 129 -21.06 15.54 -36.83
CA ASP A 129 -22.09 15.39 -37.85
C ASP A 129 -21.96 16.50 -38.91
N GLU A 130 -22.29 16.16 -40.16
CA GLU A 130 -22.23 17.01 -41.34
C GLU A 130 -23.42 17.97 -41.46
N THR A 131 -24.41 17.89 -40.57
CA THR A 131 -25.55 18.82 -40.55
C THR A 131 -25.10 20.27 -40.30
N PRO A 132 -25.52 21.21 -41.18
CA PRO A 132 -25.21 22.63 -40.99
C PRO A 132 -25.82 23.19 -39.70
N GLY A 133 -25.04 24.03 -39.01
CA GLY A 133 -25.50 24.79 -37.85
C GLY A 133 -26.20 26.10 -38.24
N VAL A 134 -26.40 26.96 -37.24
CA VAL A 134 -27.06 28.26 -37.39
C VAL A 134 -26.35 29.22 -38.36
N SER A 135 -25.04 29.03 -38.55
CA SER A 135 -24.25 29.79 -39.52
C SER A 135 -24.48 29.35 -40.97
N GLY A 136 -25.25 28.27 -41.19
CA GLY A 136 -25.39 27.60 -42.48
C GLY A 136 -24.18 26.75 -42.87
N MET A 137 -23.19 26.59 -41.97
CA MET A 137 -22.00 25.77 -42.19
C MET A 137 -21.97 24.60 -41.21
N ASN A 138 -21.42 23.46 -41.64
CA ASN A 138 -20.99 22.39 -40.73
C ASN A 138 -19.54 22.62 -40.24
N SER A 139 -19.03 21.72 -39.40
CA SER A 139 -17.70 21.88 -38.81
C SER A 139 -16.57 21.85 -39.86
N ALA A 140 -16.67 20.97 -40.86
CA ALA A 140 -15.68 20.85 -41.92
C ALA A 140 -15.63 22.10 -42.83
N GLU A 141 -16.80 22.64 -43.18
CA GLU A 141 -16.91 23.89 -43.95
C GLU A 141 -16.36 25.09 -43.17
N PHE A 142 -16.62 25.15 -41.86
CA PHE A 142 -16.01 26.15 -40.98
C PHE A 142 -14.49 26.06 -40.99
N VAL A 143 -13.92 24.87 -40.79
CA VAL A 143 -12.46 24.64 -40.81
C VAL A 143 -11.87 25.02 -42.16
N LYS A 144 -12.51 24.66 -43.26
CA LYS A 144 -12.09 25.03 -44.62
C LYS A 144 -12.08 26.55 -44.79
N ARG A 145 -13.17 27.24 -44.43
CA ARG A 145 -13.27 28.70 -44.50
C ARG A 145 -12.20 29.38 -43.64
N LEU A 146 -12.03 28.93 -42.40
CA LEU A 146 -11.03 29.46 -41.49
C LEU A 146 -9.61 29.28 -42.05
N SER A 147 -9.30 28.09 -42.56
CA SER A 147 -8.00 27.77 -43.15
C SER A 147 -7.67 28.64 -44.37
N THR A 148 -8.67 29.07 -45.15
CA THR A 148 -8.45 30.01 -46.27
C THR A 148 -8.14 31.44 -45.84
N MET A 149 -8.50 31.83 -44.61
CA MET A 149 -8.29 33.18 -44.08
C MET A 149 -6.99 33.31 -43.27
N ILE A 150 -6.45 32.20 -42.78
CA ILE A 150 -5.25 32.19 -41.95
C ILE A 150 -4.01 31.99 -42.85
N GLN A 151 -3.00 32.82 -42.66
CA GLN A 151 -1.73 32.73 -43.41
C GLN A 151 -0.79 31.66 -42.84
N LYS A 152 -0.86 31.42 -41.53
CA LYS A 152 -0.05 30.41 -40.84
C LYS A 152 -0.70 29.02 -40.99
N PRO A 153 0.11 27.95 -41.05
CA PRO A 153 -0.41 26.59 -40.97
C PRO A 153 -1.26 26.37 -39.71
N ALA A 154 -2.31 25.53 -39.83
CA ALA A 154 -3.23 25.26 -38.72
C ALA A 154 -2.53 24.73 -37.47
N ASN A 155 -1.54 23.85 -37.63
CA ASN A 155 -0.78 23.23 -36.54
C ASN A 155 0.09 24.20 -35.73
N VAL A 156 0.47 25.35 -36.28
CA VAL A 156 1.26 26.38 -35.56
C VAL A 156 0.41 27.57 -35.11
N THR A 157 -0.88 27.56 -35.44
CA THR A 157 -1.81 28.64 -35.08
C THR A 157 -2.43 28.33 -33.74
N GLY A 158 -1.96 29.01 -32.69
CA GLY A 158 -2.52 28.87 -31.35
C GLY A 158 -4.02 29.20 -31.32
N GLY A 159 -4.81 28.38 -30.62
CA GLY A 159 -6.26 28.52 -30.53
C GLY A 159 -7.04 27.99 -31.75
N PHE A 160 -6.37 27.40 -32.74
CA PHE A 160 -7.04 26.83 -33.90
C PHE A 160 -7.98 25.66 -33.54
N PRO A 161 -7.59 24.70 -32.67
CA PRO A 161 -8.50 23.63 -32.24
C PRO A 161 -9.76 24.16 -31.54
N GLU A 162 -9.64 25.22 -30.74
CA GLU A 162 -10.73 25.82 -29.96
C GLU A 162 -11.52 26.89 -30.75
N ALA A 163 -11.11 27.19 -31.99
CA ALA A 163 -11.75 28.19 -32.83
C ALA A 163 -13.27 27.95 -33.06
N PRO A 164 -13.77 26.71 -33.21
CA PRO A 164 -15.20 26.45 -33.27
C PRO A 164 -15.97 26.93 -32.03
N LEU A 165 -15.39 26.76 -30.83
CA LEU A 165 -16.00 27.23 -29.59
C LEU A 165 -16.07 28.74 -29.54
N ALA A 166 -14.99 29.43 -29.95
CA ALA A 166 -14.96 30.88 -30.02
C ALA A 166 -15.99 31.43 -31.03
N TYR A 167 -16.14 30.76 -32.18
CA TYR A 167 -17.12 31.12 -33.20
C TYR A 167 -18.55 30.99 -32.67
N ASP A 168 -18.86 29.86 -32.02
CA ASP A 168 -20.18 29.62 -31.45
C ASP A 168 -20.45 30.49 -30.22
N ALA A 169 -19.43 30.90 -29.46
CA ALA A 169 -19.59 31.85 -28.35
C ALA A 169 -20.15 33.20 -28.84
N ILE A 170 -19.75 33.67 -30.03
CA ILE A 170 -20.31 34.89 -30.64
C ILE A 170 -21.77 34.68 -31.06
N TRP A 171 -22.11 33.52 -31.62
CA TRP A 171 -23.51 33.17 -31.92
C TRP A 171 -24.36 33.13 -30.65
N ALA A 172 -23.85 32.54 -29.56
CA ALA A 172 -24.54 32.48 -28.29
C ALA A 172 -24.80 33.89 -27.73
N ALA A 173 -23.81 34.77 -27.77
CA ALA A 173 -23.97 36.16 -27.39
C ALA A 173 -25.02 36.88 -28.27
N ALA A 174 -25.02 36.64 -29.58
CA ALA A 174 -26.00 37.22 -30.50
C ALA A 174 -27.44 36.76 -30.18
N PHE A 175 -27.65 35.48 -29.89
CA PHE A 175 -28.95 34.96 -29.46
C PHE A 175 -29.41 35.56 -28.12
N ALA A 176 -28.52 35.62 -27.14
CA ALA A 176 -28.82 36.19 -25.84
C ALA A 176 -29.18 37.69 -25.94
N ILE A 177 -28.44 38.45 -26.75
CA ILE A 177 -28.71 39.86 -27.04
C ILE A 177 -30.08 40.02 -27.73
N ASN A 178 -30.36 39.23 -28.78
CA ASN A 178 -31.64 39.29 -29.50
C ASN A 178 -32.83 38.99 -28.56
N CYS A 179 -32.71 37.98 -27.71
CA CYS A 179 -33.69 37.68 -26.67
C CYS A 179 -33.87 38.87 -25.69
N THR A 180 -32.77 39.50 -25.28
CA THR A 180 -32.79 40.63 -24.33
C THR A 180 -33.47 41.85 -24.95
N VAL A 181 -33.16 42.18 -26.20
CA VAL A 181 -33.79 43.27 -26.96
C VAL A 181 -35.30 43.10 -27.00
N ASN A 182 -35.79 41.88 -27.26
CA ASN A 182 -37.23 41.59 -27.27
C ASN A 182 -37.91 41.81 -25.92
N LYS A 183 -37.21 41.55 -24.81
CA LYS A 183 -37.74 41.83 -23.46
C LYS A 183 -37.68 43.32 -23.10
N LEU A 184 -36.64 44.03 -23.53
CA LEU A 184 -36.52 45.48 -23.33
C LEU A 184 -37.59 46.25 -24.11
N TYR A 185 -37.88 45.81 -25.34
CA TYR A 185 -38.94 46.39 -26.17
C TYR A 185 -40.31 46.37 -25.47
N LYS A 186 -40.64 45.27 -24.77
CA LYS A 186 -41.87 45.18 -23.96
C LYS A 186 -41.94 46.18 -22.81
N ARG A 187 -40.78 46.66 -22.33
CA ARG A 187 -40.64 47.69 -21.29
C ARG A 187 -40.38 49.08 -21.87
N ARG A 188 -40.50 49.25 -23.20
CA ARG A 188 -40.21 50.50 -23.92
C ARG A 188 -38.78 51.04 -23.67
N LYS A 189 -37.83 50.13 -23.41
CA LYS A 189 -36.41 50.43 -23.29
C LYS A 189 -35.66 49.96 -24.53
N THR A 190 -34.55 50.62 -24.84
CA THR A 190 -33.62 50.16 -25.88
C THR A 190 -32.37 49.55 -25.26
N ILE A 191 -31.69 48.64 -25.97
CA ILE A 191 -30.43 48.06 -25.47
C ILE A 191 -29.30 49.09 -25.35
N SER A 192 -29.37 50.16 -26.14
CA SER A 192 -28.45 51.31 -26.07
C SER A 192 -28.55 52.12 -24.77
N GLU A 193 -29.65 51.96 -24.01
CA GLU A 193 -29.83 52.62 -22.70
C GLU A 193 -29.19 51.83 -21.54
N PHE A 194 -28.56 50.68 -21.82
CA PHE A 194 -27.92 49.86 -20.79
C PHE A 194 -26.78 50.61 -20.09
N ASN A 195 -26.71 50.45 -18.76
CA ASN A 195 -25.59 50.87 -17.93
C ASN A 195 -25.21 49.74 -16.95
N TYR A 196 -23.99 49.79 -16.39
CA TYR A 196 -23.48 48.74 -15.50
C TYR A 196 -24.21 48.63 -14.16
N GLU A 197 -25.08 49.59 -13.81
CA GLU A 197 -25.93 49.56 -12.62
C GLU A 197 -27.33 48.97 -12.90
N ASP A 198 -27.67 48.72 -14.17
CA ASP A 198 -28.97 48.17 -14.57
C ASP A 198 -29.04 46.65 -14.30
N VAL A 199 -29.37 46.33 -13.05
CA VAL A 199 -29.57 44.97 -12.55
C VAL A 199 -30.67 44.24 -13.31
N ASP A 200 -31.73 44.93 -13.74
CA ASP A 200 -32.85 44.32 -14.46
C ASP A 200 -32.42 43.83 -15.84
N THR A 201 -31.70 44.68 -16.59
CA THR A 201 -31.17 44.31 -17.90
C THR A 201 -30.12 43.20 -17.78
N ALA A 202 -29.24 43.27 -16.77
CA ALA A 202 -28.25 42.21 -16.51
C ALA A 202 -28.92 40.86 -16.20
N ASN A 203 -29.96 40.85 -15.36
CA ASN A 203 -30.74 39.65 -15.05
C ASN A 203 -31.43 39.07 -16.30
N ASP A 204 -31.94 39.93 -17.17
CA ASP A 204 -32.54 39.48 -18.42
C ASP A 204 -31.53 38.91 -19.42
N MET A 205 -30.35 39.53 -19.53
CA MET A 205 -29.24 39.00 -20.32
C MET A 205 -28.82 37.63 -19.81
N LEU A 206 -28.64 37.47 -18.49
CA LEU A 206 -28.29 36.19 -17.88
C LEU A 206 -29.36 35.13 -18.13
N LYS A 207 -30.64 35.49 -17.98
CA LYS A 207 -31.77 34.59 -18.26
C LYS A 207 -31.84 34.20 -19.73
N CYS A 208 -31.61 35.14 -20.65
CA CYS A 208 -31.57 34.89 -22.09
C CYS A 208 -30.37 34.00 -22.47
N MET A 209 -29.21 34.19 -21.83
CA MET A 209 -28.04 33.34 -22.03
C MET A 209 -28.31 31.90 -21.58
N LYS A 210 -28.93 31.71 -20.42
CA LYS A 210 -29.36 30.38 -19.92
C LYS A 210 -30.36 29.67 -20.86
N GLN A 211 -31.17 30.43 -21.58
CA GLN A 211 -32.15 29.91 -22.54
C GLN A 211 -31.58 29.68 -23.95
N THR A 212 -30.32 30.04 -24.18
CA THR A 212 -29.70 29.93 -25.50
C THR A 212 -29.42 28.47 -25.80
N MET A 213 -30.06 27.97 -26.86
CA MET A 213 -29.87 26.64 -27.39
C MET A 213 -29.90 26.71 -28.92
N PHE A 214 -28.82 26.30 -29.57
CA PHE A 214 -28.74 26.25 -31.03
C PHE A 214 -27.68 25.25 -31.47
N ARG A 215 -27.74 24.82 -32.74
CA ARG A 215 -26.70 24.00 -33.34
C ARG A 215 -25.62 24.88 -33.93
N GLY A 216 -24.40 24.76 -33.42
CA GLY A 216 -23.22 25.47 -33.89
C GLY A 216 -22.27 24.56 -34.67
N VAL A 217 -21.10 25.09 -35.03
CA VAL A 217 -20.05 24.33 -35.72
C VAL A 217 -19.28 23.40 -34.76
N SER A 218 -19.35 23.70 -33.45
CA SER A 218 -18.86 22.85 -32.35
C SER A 218 -19.88 21.79 -31.90
N GLY A 219 -21.03 21.71 -32.54
CA GLY A 219 -22.16 20.85 -32.14
C GLY A 219 -23.24 21.64 -31.43
N ASP A 220 -24.08 20.97 -30.65
CA ASP A 220 -25.16 21.65 -29.94
C ASP A 220 -24.60 22.55 -28.83
N VAL A 221 -25.03 23.82 -28.82
CA VAL A 221 -24.58 24.87 -27.91
C VAL A 221 -25.66 25.14 -26.89
N MET A 222 -25.36 24.89 -25.62
CA MET A 222 -26.23 25.17 -24.47
C MET A 222 -25.41 25.22 -23.18
N PHE A 223 -26.01 25.73 -22.10
CA PHE A 223 -25.31 26.00 -20.85
C PHE A 223 -26.01 25.32 -19.67
N SER A 224 -25.21 24.82 -18.72
CA SER A 224 -25.68 24.29 -17.45
C SER A 224 -26.26 25.41 -16.57
N GLU A 225 -26.93 25.04 -15.46
CA GLU A 225 -27.43 26.04 -14.50
C GLU A 225 -26.31 26.90 -13.89
N LYS A 226 -25.11 26.32 -13.76
CA LYS A 226 -23.87 26.97 -13.31
C LYS A 226 -23.24 27.87 -14.38
N GLY A 227 -23.71 27.78 -15.64
CA GLY A 227 -23.20 28.55 -16.78
C GLY A 227 -22.08 27.85 -17.56
N ASP A 228 -21.81 26.57 -17.29
CA ASP A 228 -20.80 25.79 -18.00
C ASP A 228 -21.34 25.31 -19.35
N ARG A 229 -20.50 25.27 -20.39
CA ARG A 229 -20.89 24.74 -21.70
C ARG A 229 -21.08 23.23 -21.60
N ILE A 230 -22.25 22.74 -22.02
CA ILE A 230 -22.50 21.31 -22.16
C ILE A 230 -21.98 20.88 -23.53
N ALA A 231 -21.05 19.93 -23.55
CA ALA A 231 -20.47 19.33 -24.75
C ALA A 231 -20.27 17.82 -24.51
N LEU A 232 -20.17 17.06 -25.60
CA LEU A 232 -19.77 15.66 -25.53
C LEU A 232 -18.31 15.58 -25.08
N THR A 233 -18.01 14.66 -24.17
CA THR A 233 -16.63 14.38 -23.75
C THR A 233 -16.10 13.20 -24.54
N GLN A 234 -15.00 13.40 -25.25
CA GLN A 234 -14.24 12.38 -25.94
C GLN A 234 -13.26 11.71 -24.96
N ILE A 235 -13.20 10.38 -25.03
CA ILE A 235 -12.26 9.57 -24.25
C ILE A 235 -11.35 8.82 -25.22
N GLU A 236 -10.05 9.01 -25.07
CA GLU A 236 -9.03 8.36 -25.89
C GLU A 236 -8.01 7.65 -25.04
N GLN A 237 -7.24 6.77 -25.67
CA GLN A 237 -6.11 6.10 -25.05
C GLN A 237 -4.89 6.17 -25.96
N LEU A 238 -3.73 6.51 -25.40
CA LEU A 238 -2.47 6.45 -26.14
C LEU A 238 -2.06 4.99 -26.35
N GLN A 239 -2.07 4.53 -27.59
CA GLN A 239 -1.64 3.19 -27.99
C GLN A 239 -0.54 3.28 -29.05
N GLY A 240 0.69 2.97 -28.64
CA GLY A 240 1.86 3.17 -29.48
C GLY A 240 2.15 4.65 -29.68
N ASP A 241 1.91 5.15 -30.89
CA ASP A 241 2.19 6.53 -31.32
C ASP A 241 0.93 7.36 -31.59
N LYS A 242 -0.25 6.81 -31.32
CA LYS A 242 -1.53 7.45 -31.67
C LYS A 242 -2.53 7.34 -30.53
N TYR A 243 -3.32 8.39 -30.37
CA TYR A 243 -4.53 8.34 -29.58
C TYR A 243 -5.62 7.59 -30.35
N ILE A 244 -6.23 6.62 -29.67
CA ILE A 244 -7.33 5.81 -30.21
C ILE A 244 -8.58 6.16 -29.42
N LEU A 245 -9.66 6.45 -30.14
CA LEU A 245 -10.98 6.72 -29.57
C LEU A 245 -11.53 5.49 -28.83
N MET A 246 -11.72 5.64 -27.53
CA MET A 246 -12.31 4.64 -26.64
C MET A 246 -13.82 4.81 -26.53
N GLY A 247 -14.31 6.06 -26.55
CA GLY A 247 -15.73 6.32 -26.41
C GLY A 247 -16.09 7.80 -26.28
N TYR A 248 -17.38 8.04 -26.11
CA TYR A 248 -17.95 9.35 -25.83
C TYR A 248 -18.84 9.29 -24.59
N TYR A 249 -18.73 10.31 -23.76
CA TYR A 249 -19.64 10.53 -22.64
C TYR A 249 -20.55 11.73 -22.95
N ASP A 250 -21.86 11.49 -22.97
CA ASP A 250 -22.88 12.52 -23.13
C ASP A 250 -23.45 12.93 -21.76
N TYR A 251 -23.04 14.10 -21.28
CA TYR A 251 -23.52 14.68 -20.03
C TYR A 251 -25.04 14.91 -20.00
N ARG A 252 -25.69 15.10 -21.16
CA ARG A 252 -27.14 15.33 -21.23
C ARG A 252 -27.95 14.07 -20.95
N SER A 253 -27.49 12.94 -21.49
CA SER A 253 -28.19 11.65 -21.37
C SER A 253 -27.60 10.73 -20.31
N ASP A 254 -26.53 11.17 -19.63
CA ASP A 254 -25.75 10.36 -18.67
C ASP A 254 -25.35 9.01 -19.28
N ASN A 255 -24.88 9.07 -20.53
CA ASN A 255 -24.64 7.88 -21.34
C ASN A 255 -23.17 7.81 -21.80
N LEU A 256 -22.51 6.73 -21.42
CA LEU A 256 -21.16 6.39 -21.87
C LEU A 256 -21.24 5.40 -23.03
N THR A 257 -20.96 5.88 -24.24
CA THR A 257 -20.78 5.01 -25.41
C THR A 257 -19.33 4.53 -25.44
N TRP A 258 -19.10 3.24 -25.23
CA TRP A 258 -17.76 2.64 -25.17
C TRP A 258 -17.53 1.64 -26.31
N TYR A 259 -16.34 1.68 -26.93
CA TYR A 259 -16.01 0.90 -28.12
C TYR A 259 -15.15 -0.35 -27.87
N ASN A 260 -14.78 -0.64 -26.61
CA ASN A 260 -13.98 -1.82 -26.24
C ASN A 260 -12.65 -1.94 -27.02
N LYS A 261 -11.94 -0.82 -27.17
CA LYS A 261 -10.65 -0.76 -27.89
C LYS A 261 -9.46 -0.60 -26.95
N GLU A 262 -9.69 -0.60 -25.65
CA GLU A 262 -8.66 -0.35 -24.65
C GLU A 262 -7.63 -1.47 -24.60
N GLN A 263 -6.40 -1.08 -24.38
CA GLN A 263 -5.29 -2.00 -24.14
C GLN A 263 -4.68 -1.71 -22.78
N PHE A 264 -4.31 -2.77 -22.08
CA PHE A 264 -3.64 -2.68 -20.80
C PHE A 264 -2.31 -3.41 -20.85
N VAL A 265 -1.37 -3.00 -20.01
CA VAL A 265 -0.06 -3.66 -19.92
C VAL A 265 -0.27 -5.13 -19.56
N GLY A 266 0.14 -6.03 -20.46
CA GLY A 266 -0.05 -7.48 -20.28
C GLY A 266 -1.44 -8.02 -20.64
N GLY A 267 -2.30 -7.22 -21.29
CA GLY A 267 -3.58 -7.67 -21.84
C GLY A 267 -4.67 -7.98 -20.81
N LYS A 268 -4.50 -7.53 -19.56
CA LYS A 268 -5.49 -7.69 -18.48
C LYS A 268 -5.71 -6.36 -17.79
N VAL A 269 -6.96 -6.10 -17.42
CA VAL A 269 -7.34 -4.95 -16.59
C VAL A 269 -6.58 -5.04 -15.25
N PRO A 270 -5.84 -4.00 -14.85
CA PRO A 270 -5.22 -3.92 -13.53
C PRO A 270 -6.28 -4.03 -12.41
N PRO A 271 -6.01 -4.77 -11.33
CA PRO A 271 -6.87 -4.73 -10.15
C PRO A 271 -6.76 -3.36 -9.46
N ASP A 272 -7.89 -2.90 -8.92
CA ASP A 272 -8.01 -1.65 -8.14
C ASP A 272 -7.50 -1.79 -6.71
N GLU A 273 -7.44 -3.01 -6.17
CA GLU A 273 -6.87 -3.32 -4.86
C GLU A 273 -6.01 -4.61 -4.85
N PRO A 274 -5.15 -4.82 -3.83
CA PRO A 274 -4.48 -6.10 -3.65
C PRO A 274 -5.49 -7.21 -3.36
N ILE A 275 -5.58 -8.19 -4.25
CA ILE A 275 -6.38 -9.40 -4.01
C ILE A 275 -5.68 -10.22 -2.92
N ILE A 276 -6.21 -10.19 -1.70
CA ILE A 276 -5.74 -11.02 -0.60
C ILE A 276 -6.26 -12.44 -0.83
N GLN A 277 -5.34 -13.37 -1.06
CA GLN A 277 -5.66 -14.80 -1.16
C GLN A 277 -5.10 -15.50 0.07
N ASP A 278 -5.98 -15.98 0.93
CA ASP A 278 -5.59 -16.81 2.06
C ASP A 278 -5.04 -18.14 1.57
N GLN A 279 -3.79 -18.43 1.91
CA GLN A 279 -3.15 -19.71 1.60
C GLN A 279 -2.69 -20.39 2.89
N TRP A 280 -3.07 -21.65 3.05
CA TRP A 280 -2.57 -22.48 4.14
C TRP A 280 -1.07 -22.72 3.99
N ILE A 281 -0.28 -22.25 4.97
CA ILE A 281 1.15 -22.55 5.06
C ILE A 281 1.28 -24.02 5.46
N ARG A 282 1.89 -24.84 4.59
CA ARG A 282 2.04 -26.28 4.79
C ARG A 282 3.51 -26.64 4.95
N VAL A 283 3.79 -27.59 5.84
CA VAL A 283 5.11 -28.24 5.90
C VAL A 283 5.24 -29.18 4.70
N ASN A 284 6.41 -29.19 4.06
CA ASN A 284 6.69 -30.14 2.98
C ASN A 284 6.53 -31.58 3.49
N LYS A 285 5.71 -32.38 2.81
CA LYS A 285 5.44 -33.79 3.16
C LYS A 285 6.72 -34.61 3.34
N THR A 286 7.73 -34.38 2.52
CA THR A 286 9.02 -35.10 2.58
C THR A 286 9.76 -34.80 3.89
N ILE A 287 9.83 -33.52 4.25
CA ILE A 287 10.51 -33.07 5.47
C ILE A 287 9.76 -33.60 6.69
N TYR A 288 8.42 -33.52 6.68
CA TYR A 288 7.60 -34.06 7.75
C TYR A 288 7.84 -35.57 7.97
N ILE A 289 7.85 -36.37 6.89
CA ILE A 289 8.13 -37.81 6.97
C ILE A 289 9.49 -38.09 7.60
N ILE A 290 10.53 -37.34 7.23
CA ILE A 290 11.88 -37.49 7.83
C ILE A 290 11.83 -37.20 9.33
N PHE A 291 11.20 -36.10 9.75
CA PHE A 291 11.06 -35.78 11.17
C PHE A 291 10.27 -36.85 11.94
N CYS A 292 9.18 -37.37 11.37
CA CYS A 292 8.44 -38.49 11.94
C CYS A 292 9.31 -39.74 12.14
N TRP A 293 10.13 -40.12 11.15
CA TRP A 293 11.05 -41.25 11.28
C TRP A 293 12.09 -41.03 12.38
N THR A 294 12.70 -39.84 12.43
CA THR A 294 13.66 -39.51 13.50
C THR A 294 13.01 -39.50 14.88
N ALA A 295 11.76 -39.04 14.98
CA ALA A 295 10.99 -39.06 16.21
C ALA A 295 10.66 -40.49 16.65
N LEU A 296 10.29 -41.39 15.73
CA LEU A 296 10.07 -42.81 16.06
C LEU A 296 11.33 -43.48 16.62
N ILE A 297 12.49 -43.23 16.00
CA ILE A 297 13.77 -43.75 16.48
C ILE A 297 14.06 -43.19 17.88
N GLY A 298 13.84 -41.89 18.10
CA GLY A 298 14.00 -41.24 19.39
C GLY A 298 13.09 -41.82 20.48
N ILE A 299 11.81 -42.06 20.17
CA ILE A 299 10.84 -42.69 21.08
C ILE A 299 11.27 -44.11 21.43
N ALA A 300 11.64 -44.91 20.43
CA ALA A 300 12.09 -46.29 20.64
C ALA A 300 13.32 -46.33 21.57
N PHE A 301 14.32 -45.48 21.33
CA PHE A 301 15.51 -45.36 22.17
C PHE A 301 15.16 -44.92 23.61
N ALA A 302 14.30 -43.91 23.77
CA ALA A 302 13.87 -43.44 25.08
C ALA A 302 13.14 -44.52 25.88
N LEU A 303 12.27 -45.31 25.23
CA LEU A 303 11.57 -46.43 25.86
C LEU A 303 12.54 -47.55 26.26
N ILE A 304 13.52 -47.89 25.44
CA ILE A 304 14.56 -48.88 25.79
C ILE A 304 15.34 -48.41 27.02
N CYS A 305 15.76 -47.15 27.08
CA CYS A 305 16.44 -46.58 28.24
C CYS A 305 15.55 -46.57 29.49
N LEU A 306 14.24 -46.32 29.33
CA LEU A 306 13.29 -46.33 30.44
C LEU A 306 13.09 -47.75 30.99
N VAL A 307 12.94 -48.75 30.12
CA VAL A 307 12.87 -50.16 30.50
C VAL A 307 14.16 -50.59 31.20
N PHE A 308 15.33 -50.22 30.67
CA PHE A 308 16.62 -50.50 31.30
C PHE A 308 16.72 -49.91 32.71
N ASN A 309 16.37 -48.63 32.88
CA ASN A 309 16.38 -47.97 34.18
C ASN A 309 15.39 -48.62 35.18
N CYS A 310 14.24 -49.08 34.70
CA CYS A 310 13.24 -49.75 35.52
C CYS A 310 13.67 -51.17 35.93
N CYS A 311 14.14 -51.99 34.98
CA CYS A 311 14.55 -53.38 35.24
C CYS A 311 15.78 -53.47 36.15
N PHE A 312 16.75 -52.56 35.99
CA PHE A 312 17.99 -52.58 36.76
C PHE A 312 18.03 -51.57 37.91
N ARG A 313 16.87 -51.02 38.33
CA ARG A 313 16.74 -50.02 39.40
C ARG A 313 17.42 -50.39 40.72
N CYS A 314 17.53 -51.69 41.02
CA CYS A 314 18.14 -52.18 42.26
C CYS A 314 19.68 -52.24 42.23
N ARG A 315 20.32 -52.02 41.07
CA ARG A 315 21.78 -52.02 40.95
C ARG A 315 22.34 -50.71 41.52
N LYS A 316 23.37 -50.80 42.37
CA LYS A 316 24.02 -49.66 43.03
C LYS A 316 24.37 -48.52 42.07
N ILE A 317 24.97 -48.84 40.92
CA ILE A 317 25.35 -47.87 39.88
C ILE A 317 24.15 -47.05 39.39
N ILE A 318 23.00 -47.69 39.18
CA ILE A 318 21.78 -47.02 38.71
C ILE A 318 21.12 -46.22 39.84
N GLN A 319 21.15 -46.73 41.08
CA GLN A 319 20.63 -45.99 42.24
C GLN A 319 21.38 -44.67 42.46
N GLU A 320 22.71 -44.68 42.32
CA GLU A 320 23.56 -43.48 42.42
C GLU A 320 23.27 -42.48 41.28
N SER A 321 22.73 -42.93 40.15
CA SER A 321 22.38 -42.07 39.01
C SER A 321 21.06 -41.29 39.18
N TYR A 322 20.37 -41.46 40.30
CA TYR A 322 19.02 -40.93 40.58
C TYR A 322 18.00 -41.31 39.51
N PRO A 323 17.56 -42.59 39.48
CA PRO A 323 16.77 -43.12 38.36
C PRO A 323 15.42 -42.43 38.19
N HIS A 324 14.86 -41.84 39.25
CA HIS A 324 13.62 -41.07 39.19
C HIS A 324 13.69 -39.85 38.25
N PHE A 325 14.77 -39.07 38.34
CA PHE A 325 14.96 -37.92 37.44
C PHE A 325 15.23 -38.38 36.01
N ASN A 326 16.01 -39.44 35.82
CA ASN A 326 16.26 -39.98 34.48
C ASN A 326 14.96 -40.50 33.83
N ASN A 327 14.10 -41.19 34.58
CA ASN A 327 12.82 -41.68 34.08
C ASN A 327 11.86 -40.54 33.74
N LEU A 328 11.76 -39.51 34.59
CA LEU A 328 10.94 -38.32 34.30
C LEU A 328 11.45 -37.57 33.06
N MET A 329 12.78 -37.48 32.91
CA MET A 329 13.41 -36.86 31.76
C MET A 329 13.09 -37.61 30.46
N LEU A 330 13.21 -38.94 30.48
CA LEU A 330 12.89 -39.81 29.34
C LEU A 330 11.39 -39.75 28.98
N LEU A 331 10.50 -39.72 29.98
CA LEU A 331 9.07 -39.54 29.75
C LEU A 331 8.78 -38.19 29.07
N GLY A 332 9.42 -37.11 29.52
CA GLY A 332 9.33 -35.80 28.88
C GLY A 332 9.79 -35.82 27.41
N PHE A 333 10.90 -36.51 27.11
CA PHE A 333 11.37 -36.67 25.73
C PHE A 333 10.39 -37.47 24.86
N VAL A 334 9.76 -38.52 25.38
CA VAL A 334 8.71 -39.25 24.64
C VAL A 334 7.55 -38.33 24.29
N VAL A 335 7.07 -37.52 25.25
CA VAL A 335 5.99 -36.55 25.03
C VAL A 335 6.39 -35.50 23.98
N LEU A 336 7.61 -34.98 24.04
CA LEU A 336 8.12 -34.04 23.03
C LEU A 336 8.20 -34.66 21.63
N MET A 337 8.64 -35.92 21.52
CA MET A 337 8.69 -36.60 20.22
C MET A 337 7.29 -36.90 19.67
N ILE A 338 6.30 -37.17 20.53
CA ILE A 338 4.89 -37.29 20.11
C ILE A 338 4.36 -35.96 19.55
N ALA A 339 4.78 -34.82 20.12
CA ALA A 339 4.37 -33.50 19.63
C ALA A 339 4.74 -33.25 18.16
N ILE A 340 5.87 -33.79 17.70
CA ILE A 340 6.32 -33.67 16.30
C ILE A 340 5.26 -34.21 15.33
N PHE A 341 4.61 -35.33 15.69
CA PHE A 341 3.53 -35.88 14.87
C PHE A 341 2.36 -34.91 14.82
N LEU A 342 1.92 -34.40 15.98
CA LEU A 342 0.78 -33.50 16.08
C LEU A 342 0.98 -32.21 15.27
N PHE A 343 2.16 -31.59 15.32
CA PHE A 343 2.44 -30.33 14.65
C PHE A 343 2.56 -30.42 13.12
N GLY A 344 3.02 -31.55 12.60
CA GLY A 344 3.23 -31.68 11.15
C GLY A 344 2.14 -32.44 10.40
N LEU A 345 1.02 -32.80 11.05
CA LEU A 345 -0.08 -33.46 10.38
C LEU A 345 -0.55 -32.61 9.17
N PRO A 346 -0.72 -33.22 7.98
CA PRO A 346 -1.19 -32.50 6.81
C PRO A 346 -2.65 -32.07 7.01
N VAL A 347 -2.91 -30.76 6.89
CA VAL A 347 -4.26 -30.19 6.94
C VAL A 347 -5.12 -30.72 5.78
N ASP A 348 -4.50 -30.98 4.61
CA ASP A 348 -5.17 -31.53 3.44
C ASP A 348 -5.50 -33.02 3.63
N GLY A 349 -6.67 -33.31 4.19
CA GLY A 349 -7.21 -34.66 4.34
C GLY A 349 -7.68 -34.98 5.75
N MET A 350 -7.25 -34.21 6.75
CA MET A 350 -7.94 -34.20 8.04
C MET A 350 -9.06 -33.18 7.97
N GLY A 351 -10.28 -33.65 7.75
CA GLY A 351 -11.48 -32.87 8.03
C GLY A 351 -11.65 -32.66 9.54
N ILE A 352 -10.68 -32.02 10.21
CA ILE A 352 -10.89 -31.53 11.57
C ILE A 352 -12.00 -30.49 11.44
N PRO A 353 -13.17 -30.71 12.05
CA PRO A 353 -14.24 -29.71 12.04
C PRO A 353 -13.69 -28.40 12.60
N GLU A 354 -14.11 -27.24 12.05
CA GLU A 354 -13.65 -25.92 12.52
C GLU A 354 -13.81 -25.77 14.05
N GLU A 355 -14.85 -26.38 14.62
CA GLU A 355 -15.11 -26.42 16.07
C GLU A 355 -13.98 -27.08 16.88
N ASN A 356 -13.34 -28.12 16.35
CA ASN A 356 -12.31 -28.89 17.04
C ASN A 356 -10.89 -28.38 16.76
N PHE A 357 -10.72 -27.48 15.78
CA PHE A 357 -9.41 -26.96 15.39
C PHE A 357 -8.72 -26.22 16.55
N SER A 358 -9.49 -25.40 17.29
CA SER A 358 -9.00 -24.70 18.48
C SER A 358 -8.50 -25.67 19.55
N SER A 359 -9.28 -26.70 19.88
CA SER A 359 -8.89 -27.73 20.85
C SER A 359 -7.63 -28.49 20.42
N PHE A 360 -7.52 -28.82 19.13
CA PHE A 360 -6.33 -29.47 18.58
C PHE A 360 -5.07 -28.60 18.74
N CYS A 361 -5.18 -27.29 18.46
CA CYS A 361 -4.10 -26.33 18.68
C CYS A 361 -3.70 -26.24 20.16
N TYR A 362 -4.67 -26.23 21.09
CA TYR A 362 -4.38 -26.25 22.53
C TYR A 362 -3.66 -27.53 22.97
N VAL A 363 -4.05 -28.69 22.45
CA VAL A 363 -3.40 -29.97 22.74
C VAL A 363 -1.96 -29.96 22.25
N GLN A 364 -1.71 -29.48 21.03
CA GLN A 364 -0.35 -29.33 20.48
C GLN A 364 0.56 -28.52 21.42
N VAL A 365 0.09 -27.35 21.86
CA VAL A 365 0.84 -26.47 22.78
C VAL A 365 1.03 -27.14 24.14
N ALA A 366 -0.01 -27.74 24.71
CA ALA A 366 0.04 -28.39 26.02
C ALA A 366 1.05 -29.54 26.05
N VAL A 367 1.05 -30.41 25.03
CA VAL A 367 2.00 -31.54 24.92
C VAL A 367 3.44 -31.04 24.91
N VAL A 368 3.74 -29.97 24.17
CA VAL A 368 5.09 -29.38 24.15
C VAL A 368 5.46 -28.80 25.51
N MET A 369 4.57 -28.05 26.15
CA MET A 369 4.80 -27.46 27.46
C MET A 369 5.10 -28.53 28.52
N TYR A 370 4.23 -29.54 28.65
CA TYR A 370 4.43 -30.62 29.62
C TYR A 370 5.68 -31.45 29.30
N GLY A 371 5.90 -31.79 28.03
CA GLY A 371 7.07 -32.55 27.60
C GLY A 371 8.38 -31.83 27.93
N PHE A 372 8.44 -30.51 27.67
CA PHE A 372 9.59 -29.67 27.98
C PHE A 372 9.82 -29.55 29.49
N SER A 373 8.77 -29.28 30.27
CA SER A 373 8.87 -29.18 31.73
C SER A 373 9.36 -30.48 32.36
N CYS A 374 8.86 -31.64 31.91
CA CYS A 374 9.31 -32.93 32.41
C CYS A 374 10.75 -33.25 32.02
N SER A 375 11.18 -32.95 30.78
CA SER A 375 12.55 -33.25 30.33
C SER A 375 13.58 -32.31 30.94
N PHE A 376 13.48 -31.02 30.63
CA PHE A 376 14.45 -30.00 31.08
C PHE A 376 14.36 -29.74 32.58
N GLY A 377 13.15 -29.77 33.15
CA GLY A 377 12.97 -29.63 34.60
C GLY A 377 13.62 -30.79 35.37
N ALA A 378 13.50 -32.03 34.88
CA ALA A 378 14.19 -33.17 35.49
C ALA A 378 15.71 -33.09 35.31
N MET A 379 16.18 -32.64 34.15
CA MET A 379 17.61 -32.42 33.90
C MET A 379 18.20 -31.40 34.88
N PHE A 380 17.57 -30.24 35.03
CA PHE A 380 18.00 -29.22 36.00
C PHE A 380 17.96 -29.74 37.45
N SER A 381 16.87 -30.43 37.82
CA SER A 381 16.74 -31.02 39.17
C SER A 381 17.86 -32.01 39.47
N LYS A 382 18.24 -32.85 38.49
CA LYS A 382 19.35 -33.80 38.63
C LYS A 382 20.69 -33.10 38.81
N VAL A 383 20.98 -32.10 37.98
CA VAL A 383 22.23 -31.32 38.07
C VAL A 383 22.34 -30.64 39.44
N LEU A 384 21.26 -29.98 39.89
CA LEU A 384 21.22 -29.31 41.18
C LEU A 384 21.37 -30.29 42.35
N MET A 385 20.74 -31.46 42.28
CA MET A 385 20.87 -32.50 43.30
C MET A 385 22.32 -33.00 43.39
N THR A 386 22.95 -33.24 42.24
CA THR A 386 24.36 -33.69 42.16
C THR A 386 25.30 -32.66 42.79
N HIS A 387 25.17 -31.40 42.40
CA HIS A 387 25.95 -30.29 42.98
C HIS A 387 25.77 -30.19 44.50
N ARG A 388 24.53 -30.33 45.00
CA ARG A 388 24.26 -30.29 46.44
C ARG A 388 24.95 -31.43 47.20
N LEU A 389 24.94 -32.64 46.65
CA LEU A 389 25.59 -33.79 47.28
C LEU A 389 27.11 -33.67 47.29
N GLU A 390 27.70 -33.19 46.20
CA GLU A 390 29.13 -32.89 46.15
C GLU A 390 29.50 -31.80 47.17
N THR A 391 28.72 -30.73 47.25
CA THR A 391 28.93 -29.66 48.24
C THR A 391 28.83 -30.20 49.69
N LEU A 392 27.86 -31.07 49.97
CA LEU A 392 27.71 -31.72 51.28
C LEU A 392 28.86 -32.70 51.57
N ALA A 393 29.34 -33.43 50.57
CA ALA A 393 30.49 -34.32 50.70
C ALA A 393 31.76 -33.53 51.06
N VAL A 394 32.02 -32.42 50.34
CA VAL A 394 33.13 -31.50 50.64
C VAL A 394 32.99 -30.92 52.06
N LYS A 395 31.80 -30.42 52.43
CA LYS A 395 31.56 -29.88 53.78
C LYS A 395 31.76 -30.91 54.89
N ASN A 396 31.28 -32.15 54.69
CA ASN A 396 31.50 -33.24 55.65
C ASN A 396 32.98 -33.62 55.75
N TRP A 397 33.72 -33.54 54.65
CA TRP A 397 35.16 -33.80 54.64
C TRP A 397 35.93 -32.71 55.40
N VAL A 398 35.61 -31.44 55.16
CA VAL A 398 36.15 -30.29 55.89
C VAL A 398 35.80 -30.37 57.39
N GLY A 399 34.55 -30.69 57.73
CA GLY A 399 34.12 -30.86 59.12
C GLY A 399 34.85 -32.00 59.84
N LYS A 400 35.06 -33.14 59.17
CA LYS A 400 35.90 -34.23 59.69
C LYS A 400 37.35 -33.78 59.87
N ALA A 401 37.95 -33.11 58.89
CA ALA A 401 39.31 -32.58 58.99
C ALA A 401 39.46 -31.62 60.18
N HIS A 402 38.48 -30.73 60.40
CA HIS A 402 38.45 -29.83 61.56
C HIS A 402 38.34 -30.61 62.88
N SER A 403 37.48 -31.63 62.95
CA SER A 403 37.35 -32.49 64.14
C SER A 403 38.62 -33.30 64.43
N TYR A 404 39.33 -33.80 63.41
CA TYR A 404 40.62 -34.47 63.60
C TYR A 404 41.68 -33.49 64.07
N CYS A 405 41.70 -32.26 63.52
CA CYS A 405 42.62 -31.21 63.95
C CYS A 405 42.38 -30.79 65.40
N SER A 406 41.12 -30.59 65.82
CA SER A 406 40.79 -30.21 67.20
C SER A 406 41.07 -31.32 68.21
N ALA A 407 40.76 -32.58 67.86
CA ALA A 407 41.13 -33.74 68.66
C ALA A 407 42.65 -33.85 68.82
N PHE A 408 43.40 -33.65 67.74
CA PHE A 408 44.86 -33.63 67.77
C PHE A 408 45.41 -32.51 68.65
N LEU A 409 44.92 -31.27 68.50
CA LEU A 409 45.34 -30.12 69.33
C LEU A 409 45.02 -30.31 70.81
N SER A 410 43.84 -30.83 71.16
CA SER A 410 43.49 -31.11 72.57
C SER A 410 44.34 -32.21 73.20
N SER A 411 44.76 -33.21 72.41
CA SER A 411 45.68 -34.24 72.89
C SER A 411 47.07 -33.67 73.17
N LEU A 412 47.57 -32.76 72.32
CA LEU A 412 48.82 -32.04 72.54
C LEU A 412 48.77 -31.16 73.80
N GLN A 413 47.65 -30.47 74.03
CA GLN A 413 47.45 -29.66 75.24
C GLN A 413 47.52 -30.51 76.52
N ARG A 414 46.87 -31.68 76.55
CA ARG A 414 46.95 -32.60 77.71
C ARG A 414 48.35 -33.13 77.94
N VAL A 415 49.07 -33.49 76.87
CA VAL A 415 50.46 -33.95 76.99
C VAL A 415 51.34 -32.83 77.58
N TYR A 416 51.13 -31.58 77.15
CA TYR A 416 51.83 -30.42 77.69
C TYR A 416 51.50 -30.16 79.17
N GLU A 417 50.22 -30.21 79.58
CA GLU A 417 49.80 -30.05 80.98
C GLU A 417 50.39 -31.13 81.91
N VAL A 418 50.47 -32.39 81.44
CA VAL A 418 51.08 -33.48 82.22
C VAL A 418 52.59 -33.33 82.36
N LEU A 419 53.27 -32.85 81.31
CA LEU A 419 54.71 -32.59 81.33
C LEU A 419 55.07 -31.38 82.20
N HIS A 420 54.17 -30.41 82.36
CA HIS A 420 54.42 -29.15 83.06
C HIS A 420 53.39 -28.88 84.17
N LEU A 421 53.50 -29.67 85.25
CA LEU A 421 53.04 -29.28 86.59
C LEU A 421 53.74 -27.97 86.99
N GLY A 422 53.14 -26.80 86.70
CA GLY A 422 53.59 -25.56 87.32
C GLY A 422 53.17 -24.19 86.76
N THR A 423 52.74 -24.04 85.49
CA THR A 423 52.36 -22.70 84.98
C THR A 423 51.20 -22.73 83.97
N PRO A 424 50.14 -21.93 84.17
CA PRO A 424 49.02 -21.87 83.23
C PRO A 424 49.36 -20.93 82.06
N VAL A 425 49.31 -21.44 80.84
CA VAL A 425 49.27 -20.61 79.61
C VAL A 425 47.99 -20.96 78.86
N VAL A 426 47.07 -20.00 78.78
CA VAL A 426 45.84 -20.11 77.99
C VAL A 426 46.22 -19.99 76.51
N LEU A 427 46.21 -21.12 75.79
CA LEU A 427 46.31 -21.15 74.33
C LEU A 427 44.96 -20.76 73.73
N ASN A 428 44.74 -19.45 73.53
CA ASN A 428 43.68 -18.97 72.66
C ASN A 428 43.97 -19.45 71.22
N SER A 429 43.23 -20.46 70.78
CA SER A 429 43.22 -20.89 69.39
C SER A 429 41.96 -20.34 68.71
N GLU A 430 41.99 -19.06 68.35
CA GLU A 430 41.12 -18.54 67.29
C GLU A 430 41.64 -19.10 65.96
N VAL A 431 41.14 -20.26 65.57
CA VAL A 431 41.30 -20.76 64.21
C VAL A 431 40.22 -20.10 63.36
N ILE A 432 40.52 -18.91 62.84
CA ILE A 432 39.73 -18.26 61.78
C ILE A 432 40.05 -19.01 60.49
N ILE A 433 39.10 -19.83 60.01
CA ILE A 433 39.11 -20.34 58.65
C ILE A 433 38.03 -19.56 57.91
N ASP A 434 38.46 -18.64 57.05
CA ASP A 434 37.58 -17.87 56.18
C ASP A 434 36.68 -18.80 55.37
N HIS A 435 35.37 -18.62 55.52
CA HIS A 435 34.38 -19.14 54.60
C HIS A 435 34.41 -18.27 53.33
N VAL A 436 34.96 -18.82 52.24
CA VAL A 436 34.67 -18.36 50.87
C VAL A 436 33.35 -18.97 50.41
#